data_AF-A0A7S5Q5G5-F1
#
_entry.id   AF-A0A7S5Q5G5-F1
#
_cell.length_a   1.000
_cell.length_b   1.000
_cell.length_c   1.000
_cell.angle_alpha   90.00
_cell.angle_beta   90.00
_cell.angle_gamma   90.00
#
_symmetry.space_group_name_H-M   'P 1'
#
loop_
_entity.id
_entity.type
_entity.pdbx_description
1 polymer ?
#
loop_
_entity_poly.entity_id
_entity_poly.type
_entity_poly.pdbx_seq_one_letter_code
_entity_poly.pdbx_strand_id
1 'polypeptide(L)' 'MNGSSVAEYDYTLTRLPGDQGWSLRLLQDGLDVGGDVYQEHDEALSVGTVWLCREP' A
#
# COMPACT_ATOMS: atom_id res chain seq x y z
N MET A 1 16.16 -19.82 -19.17
CA MET A 1 14.95 -18.98 -19.02
C MET A 1 15.12 -18.20 -17.73
N ASN A 2 15.51 -16.93 -17.81
CA ASN A 2 15.57 -16.05 -16.63
C ASN A 2 14.13 -15.68 -16.29
N GLY A 3 13.52 -16.45 -15.39
CA GLY A 3 12.25 -16.08 -14.78
C GLY A 3 12.53 -14.96 -13.79
N SER A 4 12.69 -13.73 -14.28
CA SER A 4 12.61 -12.55 -13.43
C SER A 4 11.15 -12.47 -12.98
N SER A 5 10.82 -13.15 -11.88
CA SER A 5 9.57 -12.91 -11.16
C SER A 5 9.64 -11.47 -10.67
N VAL A 6 9.08 -10.55 -11.46
CA VAL A 6 8.82 -9.19 -11.00
C VAL A 6 7.83 -9.34 -9.85
N ALA A 7 8.23 -8.89 -8.67
CA ALA A 7 7.36 -8.87 -7.51
C ALA A 7 6.13 -8.02 -7.84
N GLU A 8 4.93 -8.57 -7.64
CA GLU A 8 3.69 -7.82 -7.76
C GLU A 8 3.55 -6.93 -6.51
N TYR A 9 3.27 -5.65 -6.70
CA TYR A 9 2.99 -4.72 -5.61
C TYR A 9 1.55 -4.27 -5.66
N ASP A 10 0.90 -4.26 -4.49
CA ASP A 10 -0.47 -3.82 -4.28
C ASP A 10 -0.57 -3.06 -2.95
N TYR A 11 -1.71 -2.42 -2.67
CA TYR A 11 -1.97 -1.90 -1.33
C TYR A 11 -3.42 -2.12 -0.90
N THR A 12 -3.64 -2.18 0.40
CA THR A 12 -4.98 -2.14 1.01
C THR A 12 -5.16 -0.85 1.78
N LEU A 13 -6.37 -0.30 1.71
CA LEU A 13 -6.75 0.90 2.42
C LEU A 13 -7.99 0.60 3.26
N THR A 14 -7.84 0.65 4.59
CA THR A 14 -8.89 0.25 5.55
C THR A 14 -9.19 1.39 6.51
N ARG A 15 -10.47 1.74 6.69
CA ARG A 15 -10.89 2.71 7.70
C ARG A 15 -10.72 2.10 9.08
N LEU A 16 -9.94 2.75 9.95
CA LEU A 16 -9.80 2.34 11.35
C LEU A 16 -11.02 2.78 12.17
N PRO A 17 -11.36 2.05 13.25
CA PRO A 17 -12.48 2.42 14.09
C PRO A 17 -12.29 3.79 14.75
N GLY A 18 -13.38 4.56 14.85
CA GLY A 18 -13.36 5.91 15.42
C GLY A 18 -12.68 6.94 14.51
N ASP A 19 -11.98 7.88 15.13
CA ASP A 19 -11.26 8.99 14.47
C ASP A 19 -9.76 8.70 14.29
N GLN A 20 -9.41 7.41 14.18
CA GLN A 20 -8.02 6.96 14.05
C GLN A 20 -7.48 7.07 12.61
N GLY A 21 -8.34 7.43 11.66
CA GLY A 21 -7.97 7.60 10.25
C GLY A 21 -8.06 6.32 9.43
N TRP A 22 -7.12 6.17 8.50
CA TRP A 22 -7.04 5.14 7.47
C TRP A 22 -5.71 4.42 7.56
N SER A 23 -5.75 3.10 7.65
CA SER A 23 -4.57 2.27 7.57
C SER A 23 -4.30 1.90 6.12
N LEU A 24 -3.12 2.30 5.64
CA LEU A 24 -2.60 1.94 4.33
C LEU A 24 -1.53 0.86 4.51
N ARG A 25 -1.71 -0.31 3.89
CA ARG A 25 -0.76 -1.43 3.94
C ARG A 25 -0.25 -1.78 2.56
N LEU A 26 1.07 -1.83 2.39
CA LEU A 26 1.73 -2.28 1.18
C LEU A 26 1.80 -3.80 1.16
N LEU A 27 1.44 -4.38 0.03
CA LEU A 27 1.52 -5.79 -0.25
C LEU A 27 2.58 -6.03 -1.32
N GLN A 28 3.41 -7.05 -1.12
CA GLN A 28 4.33 -7.58 -2.12
C GLN A 28 4.02 -9.07 -2.30
N ASP A 29 3.62 -9.47 -3.51
CA ASP A 29 3.14 -10.83 -3.82
C ASP A 29 2.04 -11.29 -2.86
N GLY A 30 1.14 -10.36 -2.49
CA GLY A 30 0.06 -10.56 -1.53
C GLY A 30 0.47 -10.59 -0.05
N LEU A 31 1.76 -10.44 0.27
CA LEU A 31 2.27 -10.39 1.64
C LEU A 31 2.38 -8.96 2.13
N ASP A 32 1.91 -8.71 3.34
CA ASP A 32 2.11 -7.43 4.02
C ASP A 32 3.60 -7.19 4.29
N VAL A 33 4.14 -6.12 3.70
CA VAL A 33 5.56 -5.74 3.82
C VAL A 33 5.78 -4.42 4.53
N GLY A 34 4.71 -3.67 4.80
CA GLY A 34 4.79 -2.40 5.50
C GLY A 34 3.49 -1.60 5.42
N GLY A 35 3.47 -0.44 6.09
CA GLY A 35 2.32 0.44 6.05
C GLY A 35 2.36 1.55 7.09
N ASP A 36 1.45 2.50 6.92
CA ASP A 36 1.31 3.70 7.75
C ASP A 36 -0.17 4.03 7.99
N VAL A 37 -0.43 4.98 8.89
CA VAL A 37 -1.78 5.46 9.22
C VAL A 37 -1.89 6.94 8.90
N TYR A 38 -2.95 7.30 8.19
CA TYR A 38 -3.21 8.66 7.70
C TYR A 38 -4.58 9.13 8.20
N GLN A 39 -4.74 10.41 8.50
CA GLN A 39 -6.03 10.94 8.95
C GLN A 39 -7.05 11.02 7.81
N GLU A 40 -6.58 11.45 6.63
CA GLU A 40 -7.41 11.68 5.45
C GLU A 40 -7.35 10.51 4.47
N HIS A 41 -8.49 10.22 3.83
CA HIS A 41 -8.58 9.14 2.84
C HIS A 41 -7.77 9.47 1.59
N ASP A 42 -7.91 10.71 1.10
CA ASP A 42 -7.25 11.17 -0.12
C ASP A 42 -5.73 11.21 0.01
N GLU A 43 -5.21 11.56 1.20
CA GLU A 43 -3.78 11.50 1.51
C GLU A 43 -3.27 10.05 1.41
N ALA A 44 -3.93 9.12 2.09
CA ALA A 44 -3.55 7.71 2.08
C ALA A 44 -3.60 7.11 0.67
N LEU A 45 -4.62 7.45 -0.11
CA LEU A 45 -4.77 7.02 -1.50
C LEU A 45 -3.64 7.55 -2.40
N SER A 46 -3.27 8.82 -2.21
CA SER A 46 -2.18 9.46 -2.94
C SER A 46 -0.84 8.75 -2.66
N VAL A 47 -0.54 8.47 -1.39
CA VAL A 47 0.69 7.75 -1.00
C VAL A 47 0.70 6.32 -1.54
N GLY A 48 -0.43 5.59 -1.44
CA GLY A 48 -0.53 4.22 -1.97
C GLY A 48 -0.27 4.18 -3.48
N THR A 49 -0.77 5.16 -4.23
CA THR A 49 -0.50 5.27 -5.68
C THR A 49 0.99 5.49 -5.97
N VAL A 50 1.68 6.30 -5.16
CA VAL A 50 3.13 6.51 -5.30
C VAL A 50 3.91 5.23 -5.05
N TRP A 51 3.49 4.38 -4.11
CA TRP A 51 4.14 3.09 -3.88
C TRP A 51 4.08 2.18 -5.11
N LEU A 52 2.94 2.15 -5.81
CA LEU A 52 2.77 1.33 -7.01
C LEU A 52 3.50 1.90 -8.24
N CYS A 53 3.65 3.23 -8.31
CA CYS A 53 4.36 3.89 -9.41
C CYS A 53 5.88 3.90 -9.24
N ARG A 54 6.43 3.37 -8.13
CA ARG A 54 7.88 3.19 -8.01
C ARG A 54 8.30 2.04 -8.92
N GLU A 55 8.99 2.39 -10.00
CA GLU A 55 9.67 1.41 -10.83
C GLU A 55 10.71 0.65 -9.97
N PRO A 56 10.83 -0.69 -10.13
CA PRO A 56 11.83 -1.50 -9.43
C PRO A 56 13.27 -1.22 -9.87
#